data_AF-A0A9Q4NSX7-F1
#
_entry.id   AF-A0A9Q4NSX7-F1
#
_cell.length_a   1.000
_cell.length_b   1.000
_cell.length_c   1.000
_cell.angle_alpha   90.00
_cell.angle_beta   90.00
_cell.angle_gamma   90.00
#
_symmetry.space_group_name_H-M   'P 1'
#
loop_
_entity.id
_entity.type
_entity.pdbx_description
1 polymer ?
#
loop_
_entity_poly.entity_id
_entity_poly.type
_entity_poly.pdbx_seq_one_letter_code
_entity_poly.pdbx_strand_id
1 'polypeptide(L)'
;MTVSVLMFVEGTSPEISRCVNVEETMTLGELSQIIDASLGFTGAATHLYVSQEGAQRSVYTAAPGPGEHQEDELTVAEMRPMTYVYDPAANWNIHVEVLGPSNIEGPTPMLIDAAGPDVVEACSGPELMTTFRHQARLLAAGIEPDLETITLMFSYLPVMPPERMLDRMTQADPVSVATRIGNVAEEMFFDEVAAADEGTDGPGLAQHFDDFLQSRPDLLQIIDMDPHPERNPTMINAVTEFFGEMLGGPDGVEVPDVPSMPGPPAVQSVPGVPGFPGFGPDSFDDLPDLTDVFAELMRIFSPGVPYEHGGMPASFAVEVRDLTELPFPNTVADLLLDARLLKKRGGELTPTKAGLAFLNHDNPIPKAADNIRLGFEKLMGEEIWRSIVEWVVDDEPLNPEAESWLFWLEAFGILRETAPAQIFCTEQGLQLLEMHYDHYTSGRRS
;
A
#
# COMPACT_ATOMS: atom_id res chain seq x y z
N MET A 1 -25.24 -14.18 6.01
CA MET A 1 -24.52 -14.59 7.24
C MET A 1 -23.03 -14.65 6.93
N THR A 2 -22.15 -14.57 7.92
CA THR A 2 -20.69 -14.61 7.70
C THR A 2 -20.14 -16.00 8.01
N VAL A 3 -19.22 -16.49 7.19
CA VAL A 3 -18.52 -17.77 7.38
C VAL A 3 -17.01 -17.56 7.39
N SER A 4 -16.29 -18.38 8.13
CA SER A 4 -14.82 -18.39 8.16
C SER A 4 -14.30 -19.40 7.14
N VAL A 5 -13.47 -18.93 6.21
CA VAL A 5 -12.80 -19.74 5.19
C VAL A 5 -11.33 -19.84 5.55
N LEU A 6 -10.83 -21.07 5.63
CA LEU A 6 -9.41 -21.37 5.75
C LEU A 6 -8.88 -21.72 4.36
N MET A 7 -7.75 -21.11 4.01
CA MET A 7 -7.00 -21.44 2.82
C MET A 7 -5.54 -21.69 3.16
N PHE A 8 -4.93 -22.71 2.58
CA PHE A 8 -3.50 -22.96 2.73
C PHE A 8 -2.87 -23.51 1.46
N VAL A 9 -1.64 -23.09 1.20
CA VAL A 9 -0.88 -23.52 0.01
C VAL A 9 -0.30 -24.91 0.27
N GLU A 10 -0.65 -25.87 -0.56
CA GLU A 10 -0.16 -27.25 -0.44
C GLU A 10 1.35 -27.33 -0.74
N GLY A 11 2.08 -28.10 0.07
CA GLY A 11 3.48 -28.39 -0.19
C GLY A 11 4.49 -27.29 0.19
N THR A 12 4.08 -26.25 0.93
CA THR A 12 5.01 -25.21 1.40
C THR A 12 5.63 -25.53 2.77
N SER A 13 6.86 -25.03 3.01
CA SER A 13 7.46 -25.01 4.34
C SER A 13 8.23 -23.70 4.60
N PRO A 14 7.74 -22.81 5.48
CA PRO A 14 6.64 -22.99 6.43
C PRO A 14 5.29 -23.06 5.71
N GLU A 15 4.28 -23.52 6.44
CA GLU A 15 2.90 -23.48 5.97
C GLU A 15 2.54 -22.03 5.62
N ILE A 16 1.93 -21.82 4.45
CA ILE A 16 1.32 -20.56 4.06
C ILE A 16 -0.17 -20.74 4.20
N SER A 17 -0.80 -20.04 5.14
CA SER A 17 -2.25 -20.12 5.36
C SER A 17 -2.86 -18.76 5.69
N ARG A 18 -4.12 -18.59 5.29
CA ARG A 18 -4.94 -17.42 5.57
C ARG A 18 -6.31 -17.88 6.07
N CYS A 19 -6.82 -17.20 7.08
CA CYS A 19 -8.19 -17.37 7.55
C CYS A 19 -8.93 -16.05 7.33
N VAL A 20 -10.03 -16.08 6.58
CA VAL A 20 -10.78 -14.88 6.22
C VAL A 20 -12.27 -15.13 6.50
N ASN A 21 -12.93 -14.14 7.08
CA ASN A 21 -14.38 -14.11 7.18
C ASN A 21 -14.96 -13.50 5.91
N VAL A 22 -15.90 -14.17 5.28
CA VAL A 22 -16.58 -13.73 4.05
C VAL A 22 -18.09 -13.90 4.18
N GLU A 23 -18.85 -13.29 3.28
CA GLU A 23 -20.29 -13.54 3.18
C GLU A 23 -20.56 -14.95 2.67
N GLU A 24 -21.56 -15.62 3.26
CA GLU A 24 -21.93 -16.98 2.87
C GLU A 24 -22.46 -17.07 1.42
N THR A 25 -23.02 -15.95 0.93
CA THR A 25 -23.60 -15.79 -0.41
C THR A 25 -22.57 -15.51 -1.49
N MET A 26 -21.33 -15.21 -1.11
CA MET A 26 -20.22 -14.96 -2.03
C MET A 26 -20.07 -16.13 -3.01
N THR A 27 -19.82 -15.87 -4.29
CA THR A 27 -19.57 -16.92 -5.28
C THR A 27 -18.12 -17.42 -5.23
N LEU A 28 -17.82 -18.55 -5.89
CA LEU A 28 -16.42 -18.96 -6.05
C LEU A 28 -15.59 -17.97 -6.89
N GLY A 29 -16.23 -17.25 -7.81
CA GLY A 29 -15.59 -16.25 -8.65
C GLY A 29 -15.11 -15.08 -7.81
N GLU A 30 -15.97 -14.58 -6.93
CA GLU A 30 -15.63 -13.55 -5.95
C GLU A 30 -14.58 -14.04 -4.94
N LEU A 31 -14.73 -15.27 -4.43
CA LEU A 31 -13.76 -15.87 -3.51
C LEU A 31 -12.36 -15.97 -4.12
N SER A 32 -12.24 -16.19 -5.44
CA SER A 32 -10.94 -16.30 -6.11
C SER A 32 -10.11 -15.04 -5.96
N GLN A 33 -10.75 -13.86 -6.05
CA GLN A 33 -10.09 -12.58 -5.88
C GLN A 33 -9.58 -12.39 -4.44
N ILE A 34 -10.35 -12.88 -3.46
CA ILE A 34 -9.95 -12.86 -2.05
C ILE A 34 -8.78 -13.81 -1.78
N ILE A 35 -8.80 -15.00 -2.38
CA ILE A 35 -7.69 -15.96 -2.27
C ILE A 35 -6.42 -15.32 -2.82
N ASP A 36 -6.50 -14.74 -4.02
CA ASP A 36 -5.35 -14.13 -4.69
C ASP A 36 -4.75 -12.98 -3.86
N ALA A 37 -5.59 -12.03 -3.43
CA ALA A 37 -5.18 -10.90 -2.62
C ALA A 37 -4.57 -11.32 -1.27
N SER A 38 -5.18 -12.31 -0.62
CA SER A 38 -4.74 -12.77 0.70
C SER A 38 -3.38 -13.48 0.66
N LEU A 39 -3.10 -14.22 -0.43
CA LEU A 39 -1.86 -14.98 -0.60
C LEU A 39 -0.77 -14.20 -1.33
N GLY A 40 -1.09 -13.04 -1.91
CA GLY A 40 -0.14 -12.20 -2.64
C GLY A 40 0.08 -12.60 -4.10
N PHE A 41 -0.90 -13.29 -4.70
CA PHE A 41 -0.94 -13.51 -6.15
C PHE A 41 -1.32 -12.21 -6.88
N THR A 42 -0.92 -12.11 -8.14
CA THR A 42 -1.26 -10.95 -8.98
C THR A 42 -2.66 -10.99 -9.59
N GLY A 43 -3.34 -12.15 -9.55
CA GLY A 43 -4.59 -12.37 -10.28
C GLY A 43 -4.46 -12.43 -11.81
N ALA A 44 -3.24 -12.39 -12.36
CA ALA A 44 -3.02 -12.32 -13.80
C ALA A 44 -3.09 -13.69 -14.50
N ALA A 45 -2.82 -14.78 -13.78
CA ALA A 45 -2.90 -16.13 -14.32
C ALA A 45 -4.32 -16.70 -14.27
N THR A 46 -4.58 -17.74 -15.07
CA THR A 46 -5.85 -18.47 -15.00
C THR A 46 -5.92 -19.33 -13.75
N HIS A 47 -7.11 -19.46 -13.18
CA HIS A 47 -7.40 -20.37 -12.08
C HIS A 47 -8.56 -21.32 -12.39
N LEU A 48 -8.70 -22.33 -11.53
CA LEU A 48 -9.85 -23.23 -11.49
C LEU A 48 -10.00 -23.85 -10.09
N TYR A 49 -11.21 -24.21 -9.72
CA TYR A 49 -11.47 -25.00 -8.52
C TYR A 49 -11.69 -26.47 -8.89
N VAL A 50 -11.05 -27.36 -8.15
CA VAL A 50 -11.25 -28.81 -8.24
C VAL A 50 -11.87 -29.31 -6.96
N SER A 51 -13.10 -29.84 -7.06
CA SER A 51 -13.72 -30.59 -5.98
C SER A 51 -13.71 -32.08 -6.29
N GLN A 52 -13.41 -32.91 -5.29
CA GLN A 52 -13.48 -34.36 -5.41
C GLN A 52 -14.44 -34.92 -4.36
N GLU A 53 -15.60 -35.42 -4.82
CA GLU A 53 -16.54 -36.14 -3.99
C GLU A 53 -16.50 -37.64 -4.34
N GLY A 54 -15.69 -38.38 -3.59
CA GLY A 54 -15.47 -39.81 -3.84
C GLY A 54 -14.80 -40.06 -5.20
N ALA A 55 -15.55 -40.64 -6.14
CA ALA A 55 -15.08 -40.92 -7.49
C ALA A 55 -15.44 -39.82 -8.51
N GLN A 56 -16.28 -38.85 -8.12
CA GLN A 56 -16.73 -37.78 -9.00
C GLN A 56 -15.83 -36.56 -8.78
N ARG A 57 -15.23 -36.08 -9.87
CA ARG A 57 -14.43 -34.86 -9.91
C ARG A 57 -15.26 -33.79 -10.61
N SER A 58 -15.44 -32.66 -9.95
CA SER A 58 -16.08 -31.47 -10.52
C SER A 58 -15.03 -30.37 -10.64
N VAL A 59 -15.11 -29.61 -11.73
CA VAL A 59 -14.22 -28.49 -12.01
C VAL A 59 -15.08 -27.25 -12.22
N TYR A 60 -14.74 -26.17 -11.52
CA TYR A 60 -15.37 -24.85 -11.65
C TYR A 60 -14.32 -23.88 -12.19
N THR A 61 -14.70 -23.06 -13.19
CA THR A 61 -13.82 -22.05 -13.79
C THR A 61 -14.64 -20.91 -14.40
N ALA A 62 -14.03 -19.74 -14.56
CA ALA A 62 -14.67 -18.57 -15.17
C ALA A 62 -15.15 -18.81 -16.62
N ALA A 63 -14.49 -19.70 -17.38
CA ALA A 63 -14.81 -20.02 -18.77
C ALA A 63 -14.98 -21.53 -18.99
N PRO A 64 -16.11 -22.13 -18.56
CA PRO A 64 -16.26 -23.59 -18.50
C PRO A 64 -16.34 -24.25 -19.89
N GLY A 65 -15.59 -25.34 -20.04
CA GLY A 65 -15.70 -26.27 -21.15
C GLY A 65 -16.80 -27.35 -20.95
N PRO A 66 -16.93 -28.29 -21.89
CA PRO A 66 -17.90 -29.38 -21.76
C PRO A 66 -17.66 -30.26 -20.53
N GLY A 67 -18.61 -30.24 -19.59
CA GLY A 67 -18.55 -31.02 -18.35
C GLY A 67 -17.91 -30.28 -17.17
N GLU A 68 -17.59 -29.00 -17.34
CA GLU A 68 -17.13 -28.08 -16.29
C GLU A 68 -18.28 -27.14 -15.90
N HIS A 69 -18.16 -26.52 -14.72
CA HIS A 69 -19.15 -25.64 -14.13
C HIS A 69 -18.66 -24.19 -14.09
N GLN A 70 -19.58 -23.23 -14.15
CA GLN A 70 -19.23 -21.84 -13.92
C GLN A 70 -18.99 -21.57 -12.43
N GLU A 71 -18.07 -20.67 -12.10
CA GLU A 71 -17.73 -20.33 -10.70
C GLU A 71 -18.89 -19.67 -9.95
N ASP A 72 -19.76 -18.96 -10.66
CA ASP A 72 -20.94 -18.30 -10.07
C ASP A 72 -22.11 -19.25 -9.80
N GLU A 73 -21.99 -20.53 -10.16
CA GLU A 73 -22.99 -21.56 -9.87
C GLU A 73 -22.95 -22.05 -8.41
N LEU A 74 -21.87 -21.76 -7.67
CA LEU A 74 -21.65 -22.27 -6.31
C LEU A 74 -21.25 -21.15 -5.37
N THR A 75 -21.96 -21.06 -4.24
CA THR A 75 -21.67 -20.10 -3.18
C THR A 75 -20.69 -20.68 -2.15
N VAL A 76 -20.02 -19.82 -1.39
CA VAL A 76 -19.12 -20.21 -0.29
C VAL A 76 -19.87 -21.05 0.75
N ALA A 77 -21.13 -20.74 1.07
CA ALA A 77 -21.91 -21.55 2.02
C ALA A 77 -22.07 -23.02 1.60
N GLU A 78 -22.19 -23.26 0.30
CA GLU A 78 -22.49 -24.56 -0.30
C GLU A 78 -21.22 -25.33 -0.68
N MET A 79 -20.08 -24.64 -0.69
CA MET A 79 -18.81 -25.21 -1.07
C MET A 79 -18.39 -26.31 -0.10
N ARG A 80 -17.86 -27.39 -0.67
CA ARG A 80 -17.14 -28.42 0.09
C ARG A 80 -15.63 -28.14 0.03
N PRO A 81 -14.80 -28.77 0.88
CA PRO A 81 -13.36 -28.67 0.74
C PRO A 81 -12.93 -28.97 -0.70
N MET A 82 -12.17 -28.06 -1.28
CA MET A 82 -11.76 -28.10 -2.68
C MET A 82 -10.35 -27.52 -2.82
N THR A 83 -9.73 -27.77 -3.97
CA THR A 83 -8.42 -27.22 -4.32
C THR A 83 -8.62 -26.11 -5.33
N TYR A 84 -8.27 -24.89 -4.95
CA TYR A 84 -8.08 -23.77 -5.87
C TYR A 84 -6.70 -23.93 -6.53
N VAL A 85 -6.67 -24.03 -7.86
CA VAL A 85 -5.44 -24.22 -8.64
C VAL A 85 -5.15 -22.90 -9.35
N TYR A 86 -4.16 -22.17 -8.88
CA TYR A 86 -3.66 -20.95 -9.49
C TYR A 86 -2.52 -21.27 -10.46
N ASP A 87 -2.55 -20.73 -11.67
CA ASP A 87 -1.60 -21.06 -12.74
C ASP A 87 -1.34 -22.59 -12.83
N PRO A 88 -2.20 -23.36 -13.52
CA PRO A 88 -2.05 -24.80 -13.67
C PRO A 88 -0.69 -25.25 -14.22
N ALA A 89 0.10 -24.36 -14.85
CA ALA A 89 1.46 -24.67 -15.29
C ALA A 89 2.50 -24.55 -14.16
N ALA A 90 2.28 -23.68 -13.16
CA ALA A 90 3.15 -23.45 -12.01
C ALA A 90 2.79 -24.27 -10.76
N ASN A 91 1.70 -25.05 -10.80
CA ASN A 91 1.33 -26.00 -9.74
C ASN A 91 1.12 -25.35 -8.36
N TRP A 92 0.52 -24.15 -8.31
CA TRP A 92 0.05 -23.56 -7.07
C TRP A 92 -1.30 -24.16 -6.71
N ASN A 93 -1.30 -25.12 -5.78
CA ASN A 93 -2.52 -25.74 -5.27
C ASN A 93 -2.82 -25.18 -3.88
N ILE A 94 -3.99 -24.60 -3.71
CA ILE A 94 -4.45 -24.01 -2.47
C ILE A 94 -5.64 -24.85 -2.00
N HIS A 95 -5.52 -25.48 -0.84
CA HIS A 95 -6.67 -26.09 -0.19
C HIS A 95 -7.57 -24.98 0.35
N VAL A 96 -8.88 -25.07 0.10
CA VAL A 96 -9.87 -24.10 0.56
C VAL A 96 -11.02 -24.86 1.23
N GLU A 97 -11.32 -24.50 2.48
CA GLU A 97 -12.43 -25.08 3.23
C GLU A 97 -13.16 -24.06 4.10
N VAL A 98 -14.46 -24.26 4.29
CA VAL A 98 -15.28 -23.50 5.23
C VAL A 98 -15.16 -24.14 6.61
N LEU A 99 -14.67 -23.39 7.58
CA LEU A 99 -14.56 -23.83 8.98
C LEU A 99 -15.92 -23.81 9.69
N GLY A 100 -16.79 -22.88 9.31
CA GLY A 100 -18.13 -22.73 9.86
C GLY A 100 -18.60 -21.28 9.94
N PRO A 101 -19.79 -21.04 10.55
CA PRO A 101 -20.32 -19.70 10.73
C PRO A 101 -19.46 -18.89 11.72
N SER A 102 -19.26 -17.62 11.41
CA SER A 102 -18.59 -16.65 12.27
C SER A 102 -19.61 -15.80 13.02
N ASN A 103 -19.35 -15.56 14.31
CA ASN A 103 -20.12 -14.62 15.14
C ASN A 103 -19.38 -13.30 15.35
N ILE A 104 -18.26 -13.08 14.64
CA ILE A 104 -17.49 -11.84 14.75
C ILE A 104 -18.16 -10.79 13.88
N GLU A 105 -18.63 -9.71 14.51
CA GLU A 105 -19.16 -8.55 13.81
C GLU A 105 -18.00 -7.72 13.22
N GLY A 106 -18.11 -7.36 11.95
CA GLY A 106 -17.10 -6.60 11.22
C GLY A 106 -17.42 -6.53 9.72
N PRO A 107 -16.70 -5.69 8.96
CA PRO A 107 -16.83 -5.68 7.50
C PRO A 107 -16.41 -7.04 6.94
N THR A 108 -17.03 -7.46 5.85
CA THR A 108 -16.63 -8.65 5.07
C THR A 108 -16.16 -8.20 3.70
N PRO A 109 -15.09 -8.79 3.15
CA PRO A 109 -14.19 -9.79 3.74
C PRO A 109 -13.28 -9.22 4.86
N MET A 110 -12.95 -10.02 5.87
CA MET A 110 -12.07 -9.64 6.97
C MET A 110 -11.03 -10.71 7.30
N LEU A 111 -9.76 -10.32 7.33
CA LEU A 111 -8.66 -11.19 7.73
C LEU A 111 -8.73 -11.55 9.22
N ILE A 112 -8.66 -12.84 9.54
CA ILE A 112 -8.66 -13.40 10.90
C ILE A 112 -7.27 -13.88 11.30
N ASP A 113 -6.56 -14.53 10.39
CA ASP A 113 -5.22 -15.06 10.63
C ASP A 113 -4.39 -15.10 9.35
N ALA A 114 -3.07 -14.90 9.49
CA ALA A 114 -2.10 -14.98 8.41
C ALA A 114 -0.80 -15.64 8.90
N ALA A 115 -0.56 -16.86 8.44
CA ALA A 115 0.64 -17.63 8.76
C ALA A 115 1.49 -17.88 7.51
N GLY A 116 2.82 -17.90 7.70
CA GLY A 116 3.77 -18.07 6.60
C GLY A 116 3.94 -16.84 5.72
N PRO A 117 4.87 -16.87 4.75
CA PRO A 117 5.12 -15.77 3.83
C PRO A 117 3.98 -15.52 2.84
N ASP A 118 4.02 -14.40 2.14
CA ASP A 118 3.26 -14.23 0.89
C ASP A 118 3.89 -15.07 -0.22
N VAL A 119 3.07 -15.48 -1.19
CA VAL A 119 3.52 -16.24 -2.35
C VAL A 119 4.43 -15.36 -3.22
N VAL A 120 5.55 -15.93 -3.67
CA VAL A 120 6.39 -15.34 -4.70
C VAL A 120 6.07 -16.05 -6.01
N GLU A 121 5.11 -15.50 -6.75
CA GLU A 121 4.52 -16.12 -7.96
C GLU A 121 5.58 -16.55 -8.99
N ALA A 122 6.64 -15.76 -9.14
CA ALA A 122 7.77 -16.02 -10.03
C ALA A 122 8.57 -17.31 -9.69
N CYS A 123 8.33 -17.92 -8.53
CA CYS A 123 8.94 -19.20 -8.16
C CYS A 123 8.34 -20.39 -8.92
N SER A 124 7.20 -20.21 -9.61
CA SER A 124 6.51 -21.26 -10.36
C SER A 124 6.27 -22.54 -9.53
N GLY A 125 5.91 -22.36 -8.26
CA GLY A 125 5.50 -23.45 -7.36
C GLY A 125 6.13 -23.39 -5.95
N PRO A 126 5.56 -24.18 -5.00
CA PRO A 126 5.91 -24.13 -3.58
C PRO A 126 7.29 -24.72 -3.24
N GLU A 127 7.80 -25.65 -4.07
CA GLU A 127 9.10 -26.30 -3.85
C GLU A 127 10.25 -25.30 -3.91
N LEU A 128 10.22 -24.39 -4.89
CA LEU A 128 11.28 -23.42 -5.08
C LEU A 128 11.27 -22.35 -3.97
N MET A 129 10.09 -21.93 -3.51
CA MET A 129 9.98 -21.06 -2.32
C MET A 129 10.59 -21.70 -1.07
N THR A 130 10.27 -22.97 -0.81
CA THR A 130 10.83 -23.73 0.32
C THR A 130 12.36 -23.81 0.20
N THR A 131 12.86 -24.02 -1.01
CA THR A 131 14.29 -24.07 -1.32
C THR A 131 14.96 -22.71 -1.10
N PHE A 132 14.37 -21.61 -1.57
CA PHE A 132 14.86 -20.24 -1.35
C PHE A 132 14.93 -19.90 0.13
N ARG A 133 13.89 -20.22 0.89
CA ARG A 133 13.93 -20.01 2.34
C ARG A 133 15.07 -20.77 3.00
N HIS A 134 15.31 -22.01 2.60
CA HIS A 134 16.43 -22.80 3.11
C HIS A 134 17.78 -22.12 2.79
N GLN A 135 17.99 -21.64 1.56
CA GLN A 135 19.20 -20.90 1.20
C GLN A 135 19.34 -19.58 1.95
N ALA A 136 18.26 -18.81 2.10
CA ALA A 136 18.25 -17.59 2.89
C ALA A 136 18.65 -17.86 4.35
N ARG A 137 18.21 -18.99 4.93
CA ARG A 137 18.64 -19.42 6.27
C ARG A 137 20.12 -19.75 6.32
N LEU A 138 20.65 -20.46 5.33
CA LEU A 138 22.08 -20.79 5.27
C LEU A 138 22.92 -19.50 5.20
N LEU A 139 22.54 -18.57 4.34
CA LEU A 139 23.18 -17.25 4.23
C LEU A 139 23.14 -16.48 5.55
N ALA A 140 21.96 -16.36 6.18
CA ALA A 140 21.80 -15.66 7.44
C ALA A 140 22.61 -16.31 8.59
N ALA A 141 22.88 -17.62 8.49
CA ALA A 141 23.75 -18.34 9.42
C ALA A 141 25.25 -18.24 9.08
N GLY A 142 25.62 -17.53 8.01
CA GLY A 142 27.01 -17.45 7.53
C GLY A 142 27.54 -18.76 6.95
N ILE A 143 26.65 -19.67 6.53
CA ILE A 143 27.01 -20.96 5.92
C ILE A 143 27.06 -20.78 4.40
N GLU A 144 28.07 -21.38 3.76
CA GLU A 144 28.22 -21.34 2.31
C GLU A 144 27.01 -21.97 1.62
N PRO A 145 26.30 -21.21 0.77
CA PRO A 145 25.05 -21.64 0.13
C PRO A 145 25.29 -22.30 -1.22
N ASP A 146 24.24 -22.85 -1.81
CA ASP A 146 24.27 -23.32 -3.20
C ASP A 146 24.22 -22.12 -4.18
N LEU A 147 25.29 -21.92 -4.95
CA LEU A 147 25.46 -20.75 -5.81
C LEU A 147 24.43 -20.67 -6.95
N GLU A 148 24.00 -21.80 -7.50
CA GLU A 148 23.01 -21.86 -8.58
C GLU A 148 21.64 -21.39 -8.05
N THR A 149 21.19 -21.99 -6.96
CA THR A 149 19.94 -21.64 -6.30
C THR A 149 19.94 -20.21 -5.80
N ILE A 150 21.06 -19.71 -5.27
CA ILE A 150 21.17 -18.32 -4.83
C ILE A 150 21.09 -17.32 -5.97
N THR A 151 21.74 -17.60 -7.09
CA THR A 151 21.72 -16.69 -8.24
C THR A 151 20.28 -16.54 -8.72
N LEU A 152 19.54 -17.65 -8.74
CA LEU A 152 18.12 -17.66 -9.04
C LEU A 152 17.29 -16.93 -7.97
N MET A 153 17.53 -17.20 -6.68
CA MET A 153 16.85 -16.53 -5.57
C MET A 153 17.02 -15.00 -5.62
N PHE A 154 18.24 -14.51 -5.87
CA PHE A 154 18.53 -13.08 -6.00
C PHE A 154 17.92 -12.45 -7.25
N SER A 155 17.59 -13.24 -8.28
CA SER A 155 16.85 -12.72 -9.43
C SER A 155 15.37 -12.43 -9.11
N TYR A 156 14.77 -13.17 -8.18
CA TYR A 156 13.37 -13.01 -7.77
C TYR A 156 13.18 -12.17 -6.51
N LEU A 157 14.17 -12.16 -5.63
CA LEU A 157 14.23 -11.36 -4.41
C LEU A 157 15.44 -10.42 -4.48
N PRO A 158 15.54 -9.56 -5.52
CA PRO A 158 16.72 -8.72 -5.67
C PRO A 158 16.77 -7.68 -4.53
N VAL A 159 17.99 -7.27 -4.18
CA VAL A 159 18.23 -6.09 -3.32
C VAL A 159 17.74 -6.24 -1.86
N MET A 160 17.87 -7.42 -1.28
CA MET A 160 17.60 -7.63 0.16
C MET A 160 18.76 -8.35 0.86
N PRO A 161 19.12 -7.99 2.11
CA PRO A 161 20.10 -8.76 2.86
C PRO A 161 19.53 -10.13 3.28
N PRO A 162 20.38 -11.14 3.52
CA PRO A 162 19.93 -12.50 3.81
C PRO A 162 18.92 -12.63 4.96
N GLU A 163 19.03 -11.81 6.00
CA GLU A 163 18.10 -11.82 7.14
C GLU A 163 16.70 -11.37 6.70
N ARG A 164 16.62 -10.28 5.92
CA ARG A 164 15.35 -9.79 5.35
C ARG A 164 14.76 -10.79 4.36
N MET A 165 15.60 -11.53 3.61
CA MET A 165 15.15 -12.64 2.76
C MET A 165 14.53 -13.76 3.58
N LEU A 166 15.20 -14.14 4.65
CA LEU A 166 14.68 -15.17 5.53
C LEU A 166 13.36 -14.74 6.18
N ASP A 167 13.24 -13.49 6.63
CA ASP A 167 12.02 -12.94 7.22
C ASP A 167 10.87 -12.94 6.22
N ARG A 168 11.08 -12.37 5.02
CA ARG A 168 10.08 -12.34 3.94
C ARG A 168 9.65 -13.74 3.50
N MET A 169 10.57 -14.71 3.54
CA MET A 169 10.27 -16.11 3.21
C MET A 169 9.73 -16.90 4.42
N THR A 170 9.51 -16.27 5.57
CA THR A 170 9.02 -16.93 6.79
C THR A 170 7.64 -16.43 7.21
N GLN A 171 7.36 -15.13 7.10
CA GLN A 171 6.10 -14.55 7.56
C GLN A 171 5.65 -13.40 6.65
N ALA A 172 4.35 -13.30 6.46
CA ALA A 172 3.70 -12.15 5.85
C ALA A 172 3.40 -11.09 6.93
N ASP A 173 3.24 -9.85 6.50
CA ASP A 173 2.69 -8.78 7.33
C ASP A 173 1.15 -8.83 7.28
N PRO A 174 0.45 -9.12 8.39
CA PRO A 174 -1.01 -9.23 8.39
C PRO A 174 -1.72 -7.93 7.99
N VAL A 175 -1.12 -6.77 8.24
CA VAL A 175 -1.71 -5.47 7.85
C VAL A 175 -1.71 -5.37 6.33
N SER A 176 -0.57 -5.61 5.69
CA SER A 176 -0.45 -5.65 4.23
C SER A 176 -1.44 -6.65 3.59
N VAL A 177 -1.61 -7.83 4.20
CA VAL A 177 -2.59 -8.83 3.73
C VAL A 177 -4.02 -8.29 3.84
N ALA A 178 -4.38 -7.70 4.98
CA ALA A 178 -5.71 -7.15 5.22
C ALA A 178 -6.02 -5.97 4.27
N THR A 179 -5.04 -5.09 4.01
CA THR A 179 -5.19 -3.99 3.05
C THR A 179 -5.48 -4.50 1.64
N ARG A 180 -4.76 -5.51 1.16
CA ARG A 180 -5.03 -6.10 -0.17
C ARG A 180 -6.43 -6.69 -0.26
N ILE A 181 -6.87 -7.40 0.78
CA ILE A 181 -8.24 -7.93 0.86
C ILE A 181 -9.27 -6.79 0.85
N GLY A 182 -9.03 -5.70 1.57
CA GLY A 182 -9.88 -4.52 1.59
C GLY A 182 -10.01 -3.85 0.23
N ASN A 183 -8.91 -3.66 -0.48
CA ASN A 183 -8.92 -3.05 -1.82
C ASN A 183 -9.76 -3.87 -2.80
N VAL A 184 -9.61 -5.21 -2.79
CA VAL A 184 -10.43 -6.09 -3.65
C VAL A 184 -11.91 -6.03 -3.27
N ALA A 185 -12.22 -5.94 -1.96
CA ALA A 185 -13.60 -5.78 -1.53
C ALA A 185 -14.25 -4.49 -2.04
N GLU A 186 -13.50 -3.39 -2.05
CA GLU A 186 -13.96 -2.13 -2.61
C GLU A 186 -14.20 -2.24 -4.12
N GLU A 187 -13.28 -2.85 -4.87
CA GLU A 187 -13.44 -3.09 -6.31
C GLU A 187 -14.69 -3.92 -6.62
N MET A 188 -14.90 -5.03 -5.90
CA MET A 188 -16.08 -5.88 -6.05
C MET A 188 -17.39 -5.12 -5.79
N PHE A 189 -17.41 -4.26 -4.77
CA PHE A 189 -18.58 -3.44 -4.46
C PHE A 189 -18.91 -2.45 -5.60
N PHE A 190 -17.89 -1.82 -6.19
CA PHE A 190 -18.11 -0.92 -7.33
C PHE A 190 -18.65 -1.66 -8.56
N ASP A 191 -18.16 -2.87 -8.82
CA ASP A 191 -18.64 -3.71 -9.93
C ASP A 191 -20.11 -4.12 -9.73
N GLU A 192 -20.53 -4.46 -8.50
CA GLU A 192 -21.92 -4.80 -8.18
C GLU A 192 -22.86 -3.60 -8.38
N VAL A 193 -22.46 -2.41 -7.90
CA VAL A 193 -23.22 -1.17 -8.09
C VAL A 193 -23.37 -0.83 -9.57
N ALA A 194 -22.30 -0.97 -10.35
CA ALA A 194 -22.34 -0.74 -11.80
C ALA A 194 -23.27 -1.73 -12.52
N ALA A 195 -23.24 -3.01 -12.15
CA ALA A 195 -24.09 -4.04 -12.75
C ALA A 195 -25.58 -3.88 -12.41
N ALA A 196 -25.91 -3.39 -11.22
CA ALA A 196 -27.28 -3.12 -10.81
C ALA A 196 -27.94 -1.99 -11.63
N ASP A 197 -27.16 -0.99 -12.04
CA ASP A 197 -27.61 0.13 -12.88
C ASP A 197 -27.92 -0.30 -14.33
N GLU A 198 -27.29 -1.35 -14.86
CA GLU A 198 -27.56 -1.85 -16.23
C GLU A 198 -28.89 -2.63 -16.35
N GLY A 199 -29.46 -3.10 -15.23
CA GLY A 199 -30.60 -4.03 -15.21
C GLY A 199 -32.00 -3.40 -15.02
N THR A 200 -32.11 -2.09 -14.79
CA THR A 200 -33.39 -1.42 -14.53
C THR A 200 -33.83 -0.51 -15.68
N ASP A 201 -34.99 -0.81 -16.28
CA ASP A 201 -35.67 0.01 -17.32
C ASP A 201 -36.31 1.30 -16.74
N GLY A 202 -35.73 1.81 -15.65
CA GLY A 202 -36.10 3.03 -14.96
C GLY A 202 -35.01 4.10 -15.09
N PRO A 203 -35.30 5.36 -14.74
CA PRO A 203 -34.23 6.35 -14.61
C PRO A 203 -33.24 5.84 -13.55
N GLY A 204 -32.00 5.57 -13.96
CA GLY A 204 -30.95 5.05 -13.06
C GLY A 204 -30.68 6.00 -11.90
N LEU A 205 -29.89 5.55 -10.91
CA LEU A 205 -29.57 6.31 -9.71
C LEU A 205 -29.06 7.73 -10.03
N ALA A 206 -28.23 7.85 -11.07
CA ALA A 206 -27.73 9.12 -11.58
C ALA A 206 -28.84 10.09 -12.02
N GLN A 207 -29.90 9.59 -12.67
CA GLN A 207 -31.02 10.40 -13.13
C GLN A 207 -31.90 10.85 -11.95
N HIS A 208 -32.10 10.01 -10.94
CA HIS A 208 -32.79 10.38 -9.71
C HIS A 208 -32.03 11.42 -8.90
N PHE A 209 -30.69 11.32 -8.86
CA PHE A 209 -29.82 12.28 -8.23
C PHE A 209 -29.83 13.63 -8.97
N ASP A 210 -29.80 13.60 -10.31
CA ASP A 210 -29.92 14.79 -11.14
C ASP A 210 -31.27 15.50 -10.95
N ASP A 211 -32.38 14.75 -10.89
CA ASP A 211 -33.71 15.31 -10.62
C ASP A 211 -33.81 15.92 -9.21
N PHE A 212 -33.15 15.29 -8.22
CA PHE A 212 -33.02 15.82 -6.86
C PHE A 212 -32.24 17.15 -6.84
N LEU A 213 -31.07 17.21 -7.48
CA LEU A 213 -30.28 18.43 -7.57
C LEU A 213 -31.04 19.55 -8.31
N GLN A 214 -31.77 19.22 -9.37
CA GLN A 214 -32.62 20.19 -10.10
C GLN A 214 -33.78 20.74 -9.27
N SER A 215 -34.29 19.97 -8.31
CA SER A 215 -35.33 20.41 -7.38
C SER A 215 -34.82 21.34 -6.26
N ARG A 216 -33.49 21.39 -6.07
CA ARG A 216 -32.79 22.12 -5.00
C ARG A 216 -31.86 23.20 -5.58
N PRO A 217 -32.42 24.36 -5.99
CA PRO A 217 -31.63 25.46 -6.54
C PRO A 217 -30.63 26.05 -5.53
N ASP A 218 -30.84 25.82 -4.23
CA ASP A 218 -29.89 26.13 -3.17
C ASP A 218 -28.61 25.28 -3.26
N LEU A 219 -28.74 23.98 -3.56
CA LEU A 219 -27.60 23.07 -3.74
C LEU A 219 -26.87 23.33 -5.05
N LEU A 220 -27.60 23.60 -6.13
CA LEU A 220 -27.01 24.02 -7.41
C LEU A 220 -26.22 25.33 -7.29
N GLN A 221 -26.70 26.27 -6.47
CA GLN A 221 -25.97 27.50 -6.20
C GLN A 221 -24.69 27.25 -5.39
N ILE A 222 -24.68 26.24 -4.50
CA ILE A 222 -23.45 25.81 -3.81
C ILE A 222 -22.49 25.17 -4.81
N ILE A 223 -22.96 24.28 -5.69
CA ILE A 223 -22.13 23.66 -6.74
C ILE A 223 -21.51 24.73 -7.67
N ASP A 224 -22.24 25.80 -7.99
CA ASP A 224 -21.77 26.86 -8.90
C ASP A 224 -20.87 27.91 -8.22
N MET A 225 -21.01 28.12 -6.91
CA MET A 225 -20.30 29.18 -6.17
C MET A 225 -19.21 28.68 -5.22
N ASP A 226 -19.32 27.46 -4.73
CA ASP A 226 -18.36 26.82 -3.84
C ASP A 226 -17.38 26.01 -4.69
N PRO A 227 -16.05 26.23 -4.58
CA PRO A 227 -15.06 25.42 -5.30
C PRO A 227 -14.98 23.98 -4.78
N HIS A 228 -15.54 23.66 -3.60
CA HIS A 228 -15.59 22.31 -3.01
C HIS A 228 -16.99 21.96 -2.49
N PRO A 229 -17.99 21.84 -3.39
CA PRO A 229 -19.35 21.50 -2.99
C PRO A 229 -19.44 20.13 -2.30
N GLU A 230 -18.54 19.20 -2.59
CA GLU A 230 -18.42 17.89 -1.94
C GLU A 230 -18.00 17.96 -0.47
N ARG A 231 -17.36 19.05 -0.04
CA ARG A 231 -16.99 19.33 1.36
C ARG A 231 -17.97 20.25 2.05
N ASN A 232 -18.93 20.80 1.31
CA ASN A 232 -19.91 21.72 1.87
C ASN A 232 -20.90 20.94 2.76
N PRO A 233 -21.03 21.29 4.05
CA PRO A 233 -21.86 20.52 4.97
C PRO A 233 -23.35 20.52 4.58
N THR A 234 -23.82 21.54 3.86
CA THR A 234 -25.20 21.57 3.34
C THR A 234 -25.37 20.59 2.17
N MET A 235 -24.37 20.45 1.31
CA MET A 235 -24.34 19.43 0.24
C MET A 235 -24.23 18.03 0.81
N ILE A 236 -23.27 17.78 1.72
CA ILE A 236 -23.07 16.46 2.35
C ILE A 236 -24.35 16.01 3.04
N ASN A 237 -24.98 16.86 3.85
CA ASN A 237 -26.23 16.50 4.53
C ASN A 237 -27.37 16.23 3.55
N ALA A 238 -27.50 17.03 2.47
CA ALA A 238 -28.57 16.85 1.49
C ALA A 238 -28.37 15.58 0.64
N VAL A 239 -27.14 15.27 0.28
CA VAL A 239 -26.78 14.02 -0.42
C VAL A 239 -27.02 12.82 0.51
N THR A 240 -26.62 12.92 1.79
CA THR A 240 -26.87 11.88 2.80
C THR A 240 -28.37 11.67 3.05
N GLU A 241 -29.18 12.74 3.06
CA GLU A 241 -30.64 12.68 3.16
C GLU A 241 -31.28 12.05 1.91
N PHE A 242 -30.82 12.42 0.70
CA PHE A 242 -31.26 11.80 -0.55
C PHE A 242 -31.01 10.29 -0.55
N PHE A 243 -29.79 9.86 -0.23
CA PHE A 243 -29.49 8.43 -0.13
C PHE A 243 -30.24 7.77 1.03
N GLY A 244 -30.42 8.45 2.17
CA GLY A 244 -31.21 7.95 3.28
C GLY A 244 -32.70 7.72 2.97
N GLU A 245 -33.32 8.61 2.18
CA GLU A 245 -34.71 8.48 1.72
C GLU A 245 -34.87 7.43 0.62
N MET A 246 -33.92 7.32 -0.31
CA MET A 246 -33.95 6.34 -1.40
C MET A 246 -33.64 4.92 -0.93
N LEU A 247 -32.78 4.78 0.09
CA LEU A 247 -32.46 3.52 0.78
C LEU A 247 -33.49 3.17 1.87
N GLY A 248 -34.40 4.08 2.23
CA GLY A 248 -35.28 3.96 3.41
C GLY A 248 -36.78 4.01 3.11
N GLY A 249 -37.43 2.84 3.00
CA GLY A 249 -38.86 2.71 3.28
C GLY A 249 -39.43 1.30 3.05
N PRO A 250 -40.57 0.89 3.68
CA PRO A 250 -41.29 1.43 4.83
C PRO A 250 -41.24 0.42 6.02
N ASP A 251 -40.28 0.60 6.91
CA ASP A 251 -40.45 0.26 8.34
C ASP A 251 -39.43 1.11 9.09
N GLY A 252 -39.94 2.16 9.73
CA GLY A 252 -39.14 3.20 10.36
C GLY A 252 -38.26 2.64 11.47
N VAL A 253 -36.95 2.71 11.28
CA VAL A 253 -36.01 2.73 12.39
C VAL A 253 -35.86 4.19 12.79
N GLU A 254 -36.43 4.54 13.94
CA GLU A 254 -36.17 5.81 14.61
C GLU A 254 -34.64 5.97 14.74
N VAL A 255 -34.09 6.99 14.09
CA VAL A 255 -32.72 7.43 14.33
C VAL A 255 -32.68 7.86 15.81
N PRO A 256 -31.91 7.19 16.69
CA PRO A 256 -31.81 7.67 18.06
C PRO A 256 -31.12 9.03 18.03
N ASP A 257 -31.73 10.04 18.66
CA ASP A 257 -31.10 11.32 18.96
C ASP A 257 -29.69 11.06 19.49
N VAL A 258 -28.67 11.37 18.68
CA VAL A 258 -27.27 11.34 19.10
C VAL A 258 -27.13 12.51 20.08
N PRO A 259 -26.95 12.29 21.40
CA PRO A 259 -26.62 13.38 22.30
C PRO A 259 -25.25 13.89 21.88
N SER A 260 -25.12 15.20 21.73
CA SER A 260 -23.85 15.87 21.43
C SER A 260 -22.73 15.26 22.29
N MET A 261 -21.83 14.52 21.65
CA MET A 261 -20.67 13.94 22.32
C MET A 261 -19.89 15.07 23.01
N PRO A 262 -19.61 14.99 24.32
CA PRO A 262 -18.64 15.87 24.93
C PRO A 262 -17.29 15.57 24.27
N GLY A 263 -16.54 16.63 23.92
CA GLY A 263 -15.19 16.48 23.36
C GLY A 263 -14.30 15.56 24.21
N PRO A 264 -13.25 14.96 23.63
CA PRO A 264 -12.44 13.97 24.31
C PRO A 264 -11.91 14.56 25.63
N PRO A 265 -12.01 13.83 26.75
CA PRO A 265 -11.44 14.30 28.00
C PRO A 265 -9.92 14.38 27.86
N ALA A 266 -9.33 15.46 28.37
CA ALA A 266 -7.89 15.57 28.52
C ALA A 266 -7.36 14.35 29.28
N VAL A 267 -6.43 13.61 28.66
CA VAL A 267 -5.84 12.41 29.23
C VAL A 267 -5.02 12.81 30.46
N GLN A 268 -5.59 12.61 31.65
CA GLN A 268 -4.82 12.55 32.88
C GLN A 268 -4.18 11.16 32.97
N SER A 269 -2.85 11.14 33.02
CA SER A 269 -2.01 9.95 33.21
C SER A 269 -2.47 9.12 34.42
N VAL A 270 -2.87 7.87 34.17
CA VAL A 270 -3.13 6.87 35.21
C VAL A 270 -1.81 6.15 35.54
N PRO A 271 -1.32 6.16 36.79
CA PRO A 271 -0.10 5.45 37.15
C PRO A 271 -0.37 3.97 37.44
N GLY A 272 0.41 3.06 36.84
CA GLY A 272 0.63 1.73 37.41
C GLY A 272 0.38 0.48 36.54
N VAL A 273 0.15 0.60 35.23
CA VAL A 273 0.16 -0.59 34.35
C VAL A 273 1.57 -0.75 33.75
N PRO A 274 2.28 -1.89 33.95
CA PRO A 274 3.58 -2.10 33.32
C PRO A 274 3.39 -2.30 31.81
N GLY A 275 3.92 -1.37 31.02
CA GLY A 275 3.85 -1.41 29.55
C GLY A 275 4.73 -2.50 28.94
N PHE A 276 4.25 -3.03 27.81
CA PHE A 276 5.09 -3.72 26.82
C PHE A 276 6.14 -2.74 26.28
N PRO A 277 7.39 -3.15 26.03
CA PRO A 277 8.41 -2.25 25.51
C PRO A 277 8.17 -2.01 24.02
N GLY A 278 7.98 -0.74 23.62
CA GLY A 278 8.14 -0.34 22.21
C GLY A 278 7.26 0.79 21.69
N PHE A 279 6.07 1.02 22.24
CA PHE A 279 5.17 2.06 21.75
C PHE A 279 4.75 3.01 22.87
N GLY A 280 5.52 4.07 23.04
CA GLY A 280 5.17 5.23 23.84
C GLY A 280 5.21 6.49 22.97
N PRO A 281 4.45 7.55 23.35
CA PRO A 281 4.41 8.82 22.60
C PRO A 281 5.75 9.57 22.54
N ASP A 282 6.79 9.08 23.22
CA ASP A 282 8.16 9.63 23.21
C ASP A 282 9.03 9.10 22.03
N SER A 283 8.46 8.33 21.08
CA SER A 283 9.24 7.64 20.02
C SER A 283 9.32 8.38 18.66
N PHE A 284 8.66 9.54 18.52
CA PHE A 284 8.65 10.31 17.25
C PHE A 284 9.66 11.47 17.20
N ASP A 285 10.23 11.86 18.35
CA ASP A 285 11.22 12.95 18.47
C ASP A 285 12.65 12.52 18.04
N ASP A 286 12.90 11.22 17.86
CA ASP A 286 14.23 10.67 17.55
C ASP A 286 14.45 10.38 16.04
N LEU A 287 13.45 10.60 15.18
CA LEU A 287 13.62 10.43 13.72
C LEU A 287 14.35 11.64 13.11
N PRO A 288 15.35 11.41 12.22
CA PRO A 288 16.12 12.50 11.63
C PRO A 288 15.21 13.43 10.82
N ASP A 289 15.45 14.73 10.90
CA ASP A 289 14.77 15.72 10.07
C ASP A 289 15.44 15.88 8.70
N LEU A 290 14.83 16.68 7.81
CA LEU A 290 15.36 16.93 6.47
C LEU A 290 16.82 17.40 6.49
N THR A 291 17.16 18.29 7.43
CA THR A 291 18.51 18.82 7.58
C THR A 291 19.48 17.74 8.04
N ASP A 292 19.09 16.91 9.00
CA ASP A 292 19.89 15.81 9.53
C ASP A 292 20.20 14.78 8.44
N VAL A 293 19.19 14.38 7.66
CA VAL A 293 19.36 13.41 6.56
C VAL A 293 20.35 13.94 5.52
N PHE A 294 20.14 15.16 5.02
CA PHE A 294 21.06 15.73 4.02
C PHE A 294 22.46 15.99 4.60
N ALA A 295 22.57 16.42 5.86
CA ALA A 295 23.86 16.61 6.50
C ALA A 295 24.62 15.29 6.62
N GLU A 296 23.97 14.22 7.07
CA GLU A 296 24.61 12.91 7.22
C GLU A 296 25.00 12.30 5.88
N LEU A 297 24.17 12.43 4.84
CA LEU A 297 24.55 12.09 3.47
C LEU A 297 25.81 12.85 3.05
N MET A 298 25.90 14.16 3.30
CA MET A 298 27.12 14.92 2.99
C MET A 298 28.34 14.45 3.79
N ARG A 299 28.18 13.96 5.02
CA ARG A 299 29.27 13.37 5.81
C ARG A 299 29.75 12.06 5.21
N ILE A 300 28.84 11.16 4.82
CA ILE A 300 29.14 9.89 4.16
C ILE A 300 30.00 10.12 2.90
N PHE A 301 29.65 11.12 2.07
CA PHE A 301 30.38 11.40 0.83
C PHE A 301 31.64 12.26 1.01
N SER A 302 31.85 12.90 2.15
CA SER A 302 32.97 13.84 2.40
C SER A 302 34.38 13.24 2.20
N PRO A 303 34.66 11.98 2.58
CA PRO A 303 35.97 11.36 2.37
C PRO A 303 36.33 11.10 0.90
N GLY A 304 35.36 11.18 -0.03
CA GLY A 304 35.51 10.71 -1.40
C GLY A 304 35.11 9.25 -1.52
N VAL A 305 33.97 8.99 -2.17
CA VAL A 305 33.39 7.66 -2.31
C VAL A 305 33.62 7.15 -3.73
N PRO A 306 34.31 6.01 -3.94
CA PRO A 306 34.44 5.42 -5.26
C PRO A 306 33.07 5.22 -5.91
N TYR A 307 32.95 5.57 -7.18
CA TYR A 307 31.67 5.48 -7.91
C TYR A 307 31.90 5.18 -9.38
N GLU A 308 31.95 3.89 -9.66
CA GLU A 308 32.22 3.32 -10.98
C GLU A 308 30.96 2.64 -11.51
N HIS A 309 30.71 2.77 -12.81
CA HIS A 309 29.56 2.13 -13.47
C HIS A 309 28.18 2.38 -12.83
N GLY A 310 27.99 3.50 -12.13
CA GLY A 310 26.72 3.83 -11.47
C GLY A 310 26.55 3.18 -10.08
N GLY A 311 27.62 2.65 -9.49
CA GLY A 311 27.58 1.99 -8.19
C GLY A 311 28.67 2.47 -7.24
N MET A 312 28.32 2.60 -5.96
CA MET A 312 29.27 2.79 -4.86
C MET A 312 29.64 1.46 -4.18
N PRO A 313 30.76 1.39 -3.44
CA PRO A 313 31.11 0.22 -2.64
C PRO A 313 30.03 -0.12 -1.62
N ALA A 314 29.90 -1.42 -1.32
CA ALA A 314 28.87 -1.94 -0.42
C ALA A 314 28.86 -1.27 0.96
N SER A 315 30.02 -0.90 1.51
CA SER A 315 30.09 -0.21 2.81
C SER A 315 29.35 1.13 2.81
N PHE A 316 29.55 1.95 1.77
CA PHE A 316 28.87 3.23 1.63
C PHE A 316 27.39 3.06 1.27
N ALA A 317 27.07 2.04 0.46
CA ALA A 317 25.68 1.73 0.13
C ALA A 317 24.87 1.32 1.36
N VAL A 318 25.49 0.59 2.30
CA VAL A 318 24.89 0.25 3.60
C VAL A 318 24.65 1.52 4.43
N GLU A 319 25.66 2.40 4.56
CA GLU A 319 25.51 3.66 5.30
C GLU A 319 24.37 4.54 4.76
N VAL A 320 24.26 4.68 3.42
CA VAL A 320 23.19 5.45 2.79
C VAL A 320 21.81 4.81 3.00
N ARG A 321 21.72 3.48 2.90
CA ARG A 321 20.46 2.75 3.11
C ARG A 321 20.03 2.81 4.58
N ASP A 322 20.96 2.64 5.51
CA ASP A 322 20.63 2.65 6.93
C ASP A 322 20.18 4.05 7.40
N LEU A 323 20.63 5.11 6.71
CA LEU A 323 20.19 6.48 6.96
C LEU A 323 18.82 6.81 6.34
N THR A 324 18.58 6.40 5.10
CA THR A 324 17.38 6.80 4.33
C THR A 324 16.28 5.74 4.34
N GLU A 325 16.59 4.53 4.78
CA GLU A 325 15.77 3.32 4.70
C GLU A 325 15.37 2.91 3.26
N LEU A 326 15.86 3.63 2.25
CA LEU A 326 15.57 3.37 0.84
C LEU A 326 16.37 2.18 0.32
N PRO A 327 15.73 1.26 -0.44
CA PRO A 327 16.43 0.09 -0.99
C PRO A 327 17.38 0.43 -2.15
N PHE A 328 17.45 1.69 -2.59
CA PHE A 328 18.19 2.14 -3.76
C PHE A 328 19.28 3.18 -3.42
N PRO A 329 20.33 2.84 -2.65
CA PRO A 329 21.34 3.81 -2.21
C PRO A 329 22.13 4.44 -3.37
N ASN A 330 22.27 3.75 -4.49
CA ASN A 330 22.87 4.33 -5.71
C ASN A 330 21.97 5.41 -6.32
N THR A 331 20.66 5.21 -6.31
CA THR A 331 19.67 6.22 -6.76
C THR A 331 19.67 7.43 -5.84
N VAL A 332 19.90 7.25 -4.53
CA VAL A 332 20.13 8.37 -3.60
C VAL A 332 21.39 9.16 -3.99
N ALA A 333 22.49 8.49 -4.34
CA ALA A 333 23.68 9.18 -4.85
C ALA A 333 23.44 9.89 -6.19
N ASP A 334 22.65 9.29 -7.09
CA ASP A 334 22.24 9.90 -8.36
C ASP A 334 21.38 11.14 -8.13
N LEU A 335 20.41 11.08 -7.21
CA LEU A 335 19.62 12.24 -6.78
C LEU A 335 20.52 13.36 -6.28
N LEU A 336 21.53 13.05 -5.45
CA LEU A 336 22.45 14.06 -4.93
C LEU A 336 23.40 14.63 -6.01
N LEU A 337 23.73 13.84 -7.04
CA LEU A 337 24.48 14.28 -8.21
C LEU A 337 23.66 15.22 -9.10
N ASP A 338 22.41 14.85 -9.36
CA ASP A 338 21.45 15.63 -10.16
C ASP A 338 21.06 16.92 -9.44
N ALA A 339 20.94 16.86 -8.11
CA ALA A 339 20.82 18.01 -7.22
C ALA A 339 22.06 18.90 -7.23
N ARG A 340 23.19 18.46 -7.81
CA ARG A 340 24.49 19.15 -7.79
C ARG A 340 25.06 19.36 -6.38
N LEU A 341 24.61 18.55 -5.42
CA LEU A 341 25.15 18.51 -4.06
C LEU A 341 26.41 17.64 -4.01
N LEU A 342 26.48 16.62 -4.88
CA LEU A 342 27.70 15.86 -5.17
C LEU A 342 28.26 16.19 -6.56
N LYS A 343 29.53 15.85 -6.75
CA LYS A 343 30.20 15.84 -8.06
C LYS A 343 31.08 14.62 -8.17
N LYS A 344 31.22 14.11 -9.39
CA LYS A 344 32.18 13.06 -9.73
C LYS A 344 33.53 13.66 -10.12
N ARG A 345 34.61 13.30 -9.42
CA ARG A 345 35.98 13.69 -9.74
C ARG A 345 36.91 12.49 -9.60
N GLY A 346 37.61 12.13 -10.67
CA GLY A 346 38.61 11.05 -10.62
C GLY A 346 38.02 9.66 -10.29
N GLY A 347 36.74 9.43 -10.58
CA GLY A 347 36.05 8.17 -10.23
C GLY A 347 35.36 8.20 -8.87
N GLU A 348 35.51 9.27 -8.09
CA GLU A 348 34.91 9.39 -6.75
C GLU A 348 33.81 10.45 -6.70
N LEU A 349 32.79 10.23 -5.87
CA LEU A 349 31.81 11.23 -5.49
C LEU A 349 32.32 12.02 -4.29
N THR A 350 32.24 13.34 -4.40
CA THR A 350 32.59 14.27 -3.31
C THR A 350 31.57 15.39 -3.25
N PRO A 351 31.31 15.98 -2.07
CA PRO A 351 30.47 17.15 -1.93
C PRO A 351 30.94 18.34 -2.80
N THR A 352 29.97 19.06 -3.37
CA THR A 352 30.22 20.34 -4.01
C THR A 352 30.31 21.46 -2.96
N LYS A 353 30.54 22.70 -3.41
CA LYS A 353 30.43 23.86 -2.50
C LYS A 353 29.02 24.00 -1.91
N ALA A 354 27.99 23.62 -2.68
CA ALA A 354 26.60 23.63 -2.21
C ALA A 354 26.35 22.50 -1.21
N GLY A 355 26.83 21.27 -1.49
CA GLY A 355 26.77 20.16 -0.54
C GLY A 355 27.49 20.45 0.78
N LEU A 356 28.70 21.01 0.73
CA LEU A 356 29.42 21.42 1.95
C LEU A 356 28.74 22.57 2.71
N ALA A 357 27.87 23.35 2.06
CA ALA A 357 27.13 24.40 2.74
C ALA A 357 26.09 23.83 3.71
N PHE A 358 25.53 22.63 3.44
CA PHE A 358 24.64 21.94 4.39
C PHE A 358 25.32 21.65 5.73
N LEU A 359 26.58 21.21 5.71
CA LEU A 359 27.32 20.86 6.92
C LEU A 359 27.67 22.07 7.81
N ASN A 360 27.65 23.28 7.25
CA ASN A 360 28.28 24.45 7.86
C ASN A 360 27.33 25.66 8.00
N HIS A 361 26.02 25.48 7.81
CA HIS A 361 25.05 26.58 7.81
C HIS A 361 23.95 26.37 8.84
N ASP A 362 23.64 27.41 9.62
CA ASP A 362 22.65 27.35 10.72
C ASP A 362 21.21 27.12 10.22
N ASN A 363 20.93 27.42 8.95
CA ASN A 363 19.66 27.10 8.28
C ASN A 363 19.93 26.75 6.80
N PRO A 364 20.23 25.49 6.46
CA PRO A 364 20.72 25.14 5.13
C PRO A 364 19.63 25.03 4.07
N ILE A 365 18.37 24.82 4.46
CA ILE A 365 17.25 24.55 3.55
C ILE A 365 17.04 25.67 2.52
N PRO A 366 16.93 26.97 2.87
CA PRO A 366 16.75 28.04 1.89
C PRO A 366 17.92 28.20 0.91
N LYS A 367 19.14 27.83 1.32
CA LYS A 367 20.31 27.95 0.44
C LYS A 367 20.44 26.82 -0.56
N ALA A 368 19.74 25.72 -0.33
CA ALA A 368 19.81 24.53 -1.14
C ALA A 368 18.46 24.09 -1.71
N ALA A 369 17.39 24.86 -1.49
CA ALA A 369 16.05 24.56 -2.01
C ALA A 369 16.09 24.27 -3.51
N ASP A 370 16.72 25.14 -4.31
CA ASP A 370 16.89 24.93 -5.75
C ASP A 370 17.66 23.65 -6.10
N ASN A 371 18.69 23.30 -5.32
CA ASN A 371 19.46 22.08 -5.53
C ASN A 371 18.59 20.84 -5.23
N ILE A 372 17.88 20.83 -4.11
CA ILE A 372 16.99 19.73 -3.72
C ILE A 372 15.87 19.57 -4.74
N ARG A 373 15.25 20.67 -5.19
CA ARG A 373 14.23 20.66 -6.25
C ARG A 373 14.73 19.96 -7.51
N LEU A 374 15.90 20.38 -8.01
CA LEU A 374 16.51 19.77 -9.20
C LEU A 374 16.77 18.27 -9.03
N GLY A 375 17.13 17.82 -7.83
CA GLY A 375 17.31 16.39 -7.52
C GLY A 375 16.01 15.61 -7.66
N PHE A 376 14.93 16.07 -7.02
CA PHE A 376 13.63 15.40 -7.09
C PHE A 376 13.00 15.49 -8.49
N GLU A 377 13.06 16.64 -9.17
CA GLU A 377 12.59 16.78 -10.57
C GLU A 377 13.30 15.81 -11.52
N LYS A 378 14.59 15.52 -11.28
CA LYS A 378 15.35 14.56 -12.09
C LYS A 378 15.03 13.12 -11.76
N LEU A 379 14.76 12.84 -10.49
CA LEU A 379 14.42 11.50 -10.02
C LEU A 379 13.04 11.04 -10.51
N MET A 380 12.00 11.84 -10.26
CA MET A 380 10.60 11.45 -10.50
C MET A 380 9.94 12.20 -11.65
N GLY A 381 10.59 13.25 -12.18
CA GLY A 381 10.01 14.12 -13.20
C GLY A 381 9.46 15.42 -12.61
N GLU A 382 9.58 16.51 -13.37
CA GLU A 382 9.11 17.85 -12.97
C GLU A 382 7.60 17.87 -12.70
N GLU A 383 6.81 17.18 -13.52
CA GLU A 383 5.35 17.12 -13.38
C GLU A 383 4.91 16.40 -12.10
N ILE A 384 5.52 15.24 -11.81
CA ILE A 384 5.24 14.48 -10.58
C ILE A 384 5.68 15.28 -9.35
N TRP A 385 6.90 15.82 -9.35
CA TRP A 385 7.40 16.61 -8.23
C TRP A 385 6.57 17.87 -7.99
N ARG A 386 6.15 18.56 -9.06
CA ARG A 386 5.26 19.71 -8.99
C ARG A 386 3.90 19.34 -8.41
N SER A 387 3.31 18.23 -8.85
CA SER A 387 2.01 17.78 -8.31
C SER A 387 2.10 17.53 -6.80
N ILE A 388 3.19 16.93 -6.31
CA ILE A 388 3.41 16.73 -4.87
C ILE A 388 3.54 18.09 -4.14
N VAL A 389 4.28 19.03 -4.71
CA VAL A 389 4.43 20.38 -4.13
C VAL A 389 3.08 21.12 -4.07
N GLU A 390 2.31 21.10 -5.16
CA GLU A 390 0.99 21.74 -5.24
C GLU A 390 -0.03 21.05 -4.31
N TRP A 391 0.03 19.72 -4.16
CA TRP A 391 -0.78 18.97 -3.21
C TRP A 391 -0.51 19.35 -1.76
N VAL A 392 0.76 19.46 -1.36
CA VAL A 392 1.11 19.77 0.04
C VAL A 392 0.91 21.25 0.39
N VAL A 393 1.17 22.17 -0.56
CA VAL A 393 1.19 23.62 -0.27
C VAL A 393 -0.12 24.32 -0.62
N ASP A 394 -0.84 23.86 -1.64
CA ASP A 394 -2.03 24.54 -2.21
C ASP A 394 -3.28 23.64 -2.18
N ASP A 395 -3.21 22.47 -1.53
CA ASP A 395 -4.28 21.47 -1.42
C ASP A 395 -4.84 20.99 -2.78
N GLU A 396 -4.06 21.09 -3.86
CA GLU A 396 -4.43 20.58 -5.18
C GLU A 396 -4.51 19.03 -5.17
N PRO A 397 -5.38 18.40 -5.99
CA PRO A 397 -5.44 16.95 -6.07
C PRO A 397 -4.09 16.33 -6.45
N LEU A 398 -3.63 15.35 -5.66
CA LEU A 398 -2.40 14.62 -5.97
C LEU A 398 -2.59 13.80 -7.25
N ASN A 399 -1.62 13.87 -8.16
CA ASN A 399 -1.58 12.97 -9.32
C ASN A 399 -1.44 11.52 -8.81
N PRO A 400 -2.28 10.56 -9.24
CA PRO A 400 -2.20 9.17 -8.80
C PRO A 400 -0.82 8.52 -9.01
N GLU A 401 -0.10 8.92 -10.06
CA GLU A 401 1.27 8.41 -10.30
C GLU A 401 2.26 8.86 -9.21
N ALA A 402 1.97 9.97 -8.53
CA ALA A 402 2.80 10.55 -7.47
C ALA A 402 2.67 9.81 -6.13
N GLU A 403 1.60 9.05 -5.89
CA GLU A 403 1.42 8.27 -4.65
C GLU A 403 2.56 7.28 -4.45
N SER A 404 3.00 6.64 -5.54
CA SER A 404 4.13 5.72 -5.53
C SER A 404 5.47 6.36 -5.17
N TRP A 405 5.56 7.70 -5.06
CA TRP A 405 6.79 8.43 -4.74
C TRP A 405 6.82 8.98 -3.31
N LEU A 406 5.73 8.91 -2.55
CA LEU A 406 5.63 9.52 -1.22
C LEU A 406 6.64 8.96 -0.22
N PHE A 407 7.01 7.68 -0.35
CA PHE A 407 8.05 7.06 0.49
C PHE A 407 9.44 7.73 0.35
N TRP A 408 9.72 8.41 -0.77
CA TRP A 408 10.93 9.22 -0.92
C TRP A 408 10.88 10.47 -0.05
N LEU A 409 9.71 11.09 0.11
CA LEU A 409 9.58 12.27 0.96
C LEU A 409 9.71 11.90 2.44
N GLU A 410 9.24 10.72 2.83
CA GLU A 410 9.44 10.18 4.17
C GLU A 410 10.92 9.87 4.45
N ALA A 411 11.60 9.19 3.52
CA ALA A 411 13.02 8.87 3.62
C ALA A 411 13.94 10.10 3.77
N PHE A 412 13.49 11.25 3.28
CA PHE A 412 14.21 12.52 3.39
C PHE A 412 13.64 13.44 4.48
N GLY A 413 12.74 12.95 5.33
CA GLY A 413 12.18 13.72 6.46
C GLY A 413 11.32 14.92 6.05
N ILE A 414 10.79 14.92 4.81
CA ILE A 414 9.88 15.93 4.28
C ILE A 414 8.44 15.64 4.74
N LEU A 415 8.03 14.38 4.62
CA LEU A 415 6.77 13.86 5.15
C LEU A 415 7.06 12.91 6.31
N ARG A 416 6.07 12.69 7.17
CA ARG A 416 6.12 11.71 8.25
C ARG A 416 4.77 11.05 8.40
N GLU A 417 4.78 9.73 8.59
CA GLU A 417 3.61 8.98 8.98
C GLU A 417 3.57 8.86 10.51
N THR A 418 2.56 9.46 11.15
CA THR A 418 2.34 9.36 12.61
C THR A 418 1.45 8.18 13.01
N ALA A 419 0.66 7.68 12.06
CA ALA A 419 -0.22 6.53 12.18
C ALA A 419 -0.56 6.04 10.76
N PRO A 420 -1.03 4.80 10.57
CA PRO A 420 -1.44 4.31 9.25
C PRO A 420 -2.34 5.31 8.52
N ALA A 421 -1.92 5.73 7.33
CA ALA A 421 -2.60 6.73 6.47
C ALA A 421 -2.71 8.16 7.07
N GLN A 422 -1.97 8.47 8.14
CA GLN A 422 -1.83 9.82 8.69
C GLN A 422 -0.44 10.37 8.38
N ILE A 423 -0.30 10.87 7.16
CA ILE A 423 0.90 11.52 6.67
C ILE A 423 0.78 13.03 6.93
N PHE A 424 1.79 13.63 7.55
CA PHE A 424 1.90 15.08 7.70
C PHE A 424 3.23 15.58 7.17
N CYS A 425 3.26 16.84 6.73
CA CYS A 425 4.49 17.50 6.31
C CYS A 425 5.25 18.06 7.52
N THR A 426 6.56 17.80 7.59
CA THR A 426 7.40 18.36 8.66
C THR A 426 7.58 19.86 8.48
N GLU A 427 7.92 20.61 9.54
CA GLU A 427 8.15 22.06 9.42
C GLU A 427 9.25 22.39 8.38
N GLN A 428 10.31 21.59 8.34
CA GLN A 428 11.40 21.71 7.37
C GLN A 428 10.97 21.29 5.95
N GLY A 429 10.16 20.24 5.84
CA GLY A 429 9.55 19.81 4.59
C GLY A 429 8.64 20.88 4.01
N LEU A 430 7.77 21.47 4.84
CA LEU A 430 6.85 22.51 4.43
C LEU A 430 7.60 23.77 3.98
N GLN A 431 8.60 24.21 4.75
CA GLN A 431 9.47 25.31 4.35
C GLN A 431 10.15 25.06 2.99
N LEU A 432 10.63 23.84 2.75
CA LEU A 432 11.21 23.45 1.46
C LEU A 432 10.17 23.53 0.33
N LEU A 433 8.99 22.93 0.53
CA LEU A 433 7.96 22.82 -0.49
C LEU A 433 7.34 24.19 -0.81
N GLU A 434 7.17 25.08 0.16
CA GLU A 434 6.74 26.48 -0.06
C GLU A 434 7.69 27.22 -1.02
N MET A 435 9.01 27.05 -0.86
CA MET A 435 9.98 27.67 -1.77
C MET A 435 9.93 27.10 -3.19
N HIS A 436 9.62 25.81 -3.33
CA HIS A 436 9.43 25.19 -4.65
C HIS A 436 8.10 25.60 -5.28
N TYR A 437 7.05 25.75 -4.47
CA TYR A 437 5.78 26.28 -4.92
C TYR A 437 5.92 27.72 -5.44
N ASP A 438 6.65 28.57 -4.71
CA ASP A 438 7.02 29.92 -5.17
C ASP A 438 7.78 29.87 -6.51
N HIS A 439 8.67 28.89 -6.71
CA HIS A 439 9.36 28.71 -7.98
C HIS A 439 8.38 28.44 -9.15
N TYR A 440 7.38 27.57 -8.95
CA TYR A 440 6.41 27.23 -10.00
C TYR A 440 5.37 28.33 -10.25
N THR A 441 5.06 29.13 -9.24
CA THR A 441 4.00 30.15 -9.32
C THR A 441 4.51 31.56 -9.62
N SER A 442 5.79 31.85 -9.36
CA SER A 442 6.42 33.14 -9.69
C SER A 442 6.45 33.46 -11.20
N GLY A 443 6.19 32.48 -12.07
CA GLY A 443 5.96 32.66 -13.51
C GLY A 443 4.50 32.96 -13.93
N ARG A 444 3.51 32.82 -13.05
CA ARG A 444 2.08 33.10 -13.33
C ARG A 444 1.64 34.54 -13.01
N ARG A 445 2.53 35.37 -12.45
CA ARG A 445 2.26 36.78 -12.07
C ARG A 445 2.80 37.84 -13.05
N SER A 446 2.98 37.51 -14.33
CA SER A 446 3.34 38.49 -15.38
C SER A 446 2.29 38.64 -16.46
#